data_AF-R2S9P0-F1
#
_entry.id   AF-R2S9P0-F1
#
_cell.length_a   1.000
_cell.length_b   1.000
_cell.length_c   1.000
_cell.angle_alpha   90.00
_cell.angle_beta   90.00
_cell.angle_gamma   90.00
#
_symmetry.space_group_name_H-M   'P 1'
#
loop_
_entity.id
_entity.type
_entity.pdbx_description
1 polymer ?
#
loop_
_entity_poly.entity_id
_entity_poly.type
_entity_poly.pdbx_seq_one_letter_code
_entity_poly.pdbx_strand_id
1 'polypeptide(L)'
;MKKRRIMICLFAGLLLLSACGQSEKNKNEELIKNAETVLKGKVEIPETYFKTKEQVTAEFDSVGLKPKFVVANFDEAAKYNKRFLRKGECNQISSDQGSVKYYDTKEVGDKHGFYADKGATIIVGYSDHDFDGTKNETSSTEESSSTVTSSSSTSAEKEEIATSQESQSLAFEPKDVSDQTIKSIKTYQDYLTMYQAIINNYFSDYESLIKDTVLYDQASFEEQKKQYDASFEEQKKQYEQYGNKRLVGKDSLVDFLISYRDSLKNITDNLAKSLQ
;
A
#
# COMPACT_ATOMS: atom_id res chain seq x y z
N MET A 1 5.33 -34.58 -77.78
CA MET A 1 6.76 -34.95 -77.73
C MET A 1 7.54 -33.87 -76.99
N LYS A 2 8.30 -34.29 -75.98
CA LYS A 2 9.45 -33.66 -75.30
C LYS A 2 10.08 -32.44 -75.98
N LYS A 3 10.35 -31.39 -75.17
CA LYS A 3 11.73 -31.02 -74.80
C LYS A 3 11.77 -30.22 -73.50
N ARG A 4 12.54 -30.77 -72.55
CA ARG A 4 12.93 -30.19 -71.27
C ARG A 4 13.79 -28.95 -71.50
N ARG A 5 13.60 -27.91 -70.68
CA ARG A 5 14.71 -27.11 -70.16
C ARG A 5 14.53 -26.91 -68.66
N ILE A 6 15.51 -27.42 -67.95
CA ILE A 6 15.77 -27.23 -66.52
C ILE A 6 16.36 -25.83 -66.39
N MET A 7 15.82 -25.00 -65.49
CA MET A 7 16.63 -24.00 -64.81
C MET A 7 16.22 -23.94 -63.34
N ILE A 8 17.16 -24.37 -62.51
CA ILE A 8 17.15 -24.25 -61.06
C ILE A 8 17.56 -22.80 -60.75
N CYS A 9 16.76 -22.10 -59.96
CA CYS A 9 17.24 -21.02 -59.10
C CYS A 9 16.40 -21.01 -57.82
N LEU A 10 17.10 -21.28 -56.72
CA LEU A 10 16.62 -21.14 -55.36
C LEU A 10 16.12 -19.72 -55.11
N PHE A 11 14.96 -19.59 -54.46
CA PHE A 11 14.75 -18.55 -53.45
C PHE A 11 14.02 -19.19 -52.26
N ALA A 12 14.82 -19.70 -51.33
CA ALA A 12 14.42 -19.85 -49.95
C ALA A 12 14.32 -18.42 -49.36
N GLY A 13 13.14 -18.04 -48.91
CA GLY A 13 12.84 -16.70 -48.43
C GLY A 13 11.84 -16.72 -47.29
N LEU A 14 12.31 -17.21 -46.14
CA LEU A 14 12.01 -16.67 -44.81
C LEU A 14 10.54 -16.63 -44.36
N LEU A 15 9.99 -17.81 -44.03
CA LEU A 15 8.99 -17.93 -42.95
C LEU A 15 9.74 -17.84 -41.60
N LEU A 16 9.97 -16.64 -41.09
CA LEU A 16 10.25 -16.44 -39.67
C LEU A 16 8.92 -16.22 -38.96
N LEU A 17 8.29 -17.35 -38.62
CA LEU A 17 7.23 -17.41 -37.63
C LEU A 17 7.77 -16.90 -36.29
N SER A 18 7.13 -15.83 -35.83
CA SER A 18 6.97 -15.39 -34.45
C SER A 18 7.27 -16.47 -33.40
N ALA A 19 8.50 -16.51 -32.89
CA ALA A 19 8.94 -17.40 -31.81
C ALA A 19 9.06 -16.71 -30.44
N CYS A 20 8.75 -15.41 -30.32
CA CYS A 20 8.78 -14.72 -29.02
C CYS A 20 7.45 -14.79 -28.23
N GLY A 21 6.31 -15.04 -28.89
CA GLY A 21 5.00 -15.09 -28.21
C GLY A 21 4.58 -16.45 -27.63
N GLN A 22 5.26 -17.54 -27.99
CA GLN A 22 4.89 -18.90 -27.52
C GLN A 22 5.48 -19.24 -26.13
N SER A 23 6.60 -18.63 -25.75
CA SER A 23 7.28 -18.91 -24.46
C SER A 23 6.49 -18.37 -23.26
N GLU A 24 5.99 -17.14 -23.34
CA GLU A 24 5.22 -16.53 -22.25
C GLU A 24 3.80 -17.06 -22.15
N LYS A 25 3.16 -17.34 -23.29
CA LYS A 25 1.82 -17.93 -23.32
C LYS A 25 1.79 -19.34 -22.72
N ASN A 26 2.81 -20.15 -23.00
CA ASN A 26 2.96 -21.47 -22.37
C ASN A 26 3.23 -21.39 -20.86
N LYS A 27 4.07 -20.44 -20.41
CA LYS A 27 4.33 -20.24 -18.97
C LYS A 27 3.08 -19.80 -18.20
N ASN A 28 2.27 -18.90 -18.77
CA ASN A 28 1.06 -18.43 -18.13
C ASN A 28 -0.02 -19.54 -18.08
N GLU A 29 -0.19 -20.30 -19.17
CA GLU A 29 -1.09 -21.46 -19.18
C GLU A 29 -0.67 -22.57 -18.20
N GLU A 30 0.64 -22.77 -18.00
CA GLU A 30 1.19 -23.70 -17.01
C GLU A 30 0.96 -23.22 -15.57
N LEU A 31 1.16 -21.92 -15.29
CA LEU A 31 0.87 -21.33 -13.98
C LEU A 31 -0.62 -21.36 -13.63
N ILE A 32 -1.52 -21.12 -14.60
CA ILE A 32 -2.97 -21.20 -14.39
C ILE A 32 -3.39 -22.64 -14.06
N LYS A 33 -2.89 -23.63 -14.80
CA LYS A 33 -3.16 -25.07 -14.54
C LYS A 33 -2.58 -25.53 -13.19
N ASN A 34 -1.41 -25.04 -12.83
CA ASN A 34 -0.79 -25.30 -11.54
C ASN A 34 -1.63 -24.69 -10.41
N ALA A 35 -2.08 -23.44 -10.55
CA ALA A 35 -2.94 -22.79 -9.57
C ALA A 35 -4.24 -23.55 -9.33
N GLU A 36 -4.94 -23.98 -10.38
CA GLU A 36 -6.18 -24.77 -10.26
C GLU A 36 -5.97 -26.10 -9.54
N THR A 37 -4.82 -26.74 -9.74
CA THR A 37 -4.48 -28.01 -9.11
C THR A 37 -4.10 -27.81 -7.64
N VAL A 38 -3.25 -26.82 -7.37
CA VAL A 38 -2.66 -26.54 -6.05
C VAL A 38 -3.67 -25.92 -5.09
N LEU A 39 -4.59 -25.09 -5.60
CA LEU A 39 -5.65 -24.43 -4.83
C LEU A 39 -6.96 -25.24 -4.78
N LYS A 40 -6.97 -26.45 -5.34
CA LYS A 40 -8.18 -27.30 -5.36
C LYS A 40 -8.67 -27.59 -3.93
N GLY A 41 -9.92 -27.23 -3.64
CA GLY A 41 -10.54 -27.41 -2.34
C GLY A 41 -10.17 -26.34 -1.30
N LYS A 42 -9.37 -25.35 -1.70
CA LYS A 42 -8.97 -24.21 -0.88
C LYS A 42 -9.79 -22.98 -1.22
N VAL A 43 -9.89 -22.08 -0.26
CA VAL A 43 -10.51 -20.77 -0.40
C VAL A 43 -9.52 -19.71 0.03
N GLU A 44 -9.54 -18.59 -0.67
CA GLU A 44 -8.73 -17.42 -0.32
C GLU A 44 -9.26 -16.85 0.99
N ILE A 45 -8.35 -16.44 1.86
CA ILE A 45 -8.67 -15.85 3.16
C ILE A 45 -8.82 -14.34 2.97
N PRO A 46 -10.00 -13.76 3.25
CA PRO A 46 -10.19 -12.31 3.15
C PRO A 46 -9.25 -11.53 4.07
N GLU A 47 -8.82 -10.34 3.64
CA GLU A 47 -7.99 -9.45 4.44
C GLU A 47 -8.73 -9.05 5.72
N THR A 48 -8.10 -9.25 6.88
CA THR A 48 -8.73 -9.00 8.19
C THR A 48 -8.23 -7.71 8.84
N TYR A 49 -7.16 -7.12 8.31
CA TYR A 49 -6.44 -6.07 8.98
C TYR A 49 -7.32 -4.85 9.24
N PHE A 50 -7.43 -4.51 10.52
CA PHE A 50 -8.22 -3.42 11.07
C PHE A 50 -9.73 -3.45 10.79
N LYS A 51 -10.28 -4.61 10.46
CA LYS A 51 -11.72 -4.82 10.36
C LYS A 51 -12.32 -5.18 11.71
N THR A 52 -13.59 -4.90 11.91
CA THR A 52 -14.35 -5.38 13.07
C THR A 52 -14.56 -6.90 13.00
N LYS A 53 -14.80 -7.55 14.15
CA LYS A 53 -15.11 -8.99 14.19
C LYS A 53 -16.33 -9.34 13.36
N GLU A 54 -17.31 -8.46 13.30
CA GLU A 54 -18.55 -8.61 12.53
C GLU A 54 -18.25 -8.64 11.02
N GLN A 55 -17.42 -7.71 10.53
CA GLN A 55 -16.96 -7.69 9.14
C GLN A 55 -16.17 -8.95 8.79
N VAL A 56 -15.22 -9.34 9.63
CA VAL A 56 -14.41 -10.56 9.42
C VAL A 56 -15.30 -11.81 9.40
N THR A 57 -16.28 -11.90 10.30
CA THR A 57 -17.21 -13.03 10.34
C THR A 57 -18.04 -13.12 9.07
N ALA A 58 -18.62 -12.00 8.62
CA ALA A 58 -19.42 -11.96 7.39
C ALA A 58 -18.60 -12.35 6.14
N GLU A 59 -17.37 -11.85 6.03
CA GLU A 59 -16.48 -12.19 4.92
C GLU A 59 -16.05 -13.67 4.97
N PHE A 60 -15.71 -14.19 6.14
CA PHE A 60 -15.31 -15.60 6.29
C PHE A 60 -16.47 -16.55 6.01
N ASP A 61 -17.67 -16.24 6.49
CA ASP A 61 -18.88 -17.04 6.20
C ASP A 61 -19.16 -17.08 4.69
N SER A 62 -18.92 -15.98 3.97
CA SER A 62 -19.14 -15.90 2.52
C SER A 62 -18.25 -16.85 1.72
N VAL A 63 -17.04 -17.15 2.21
CA VAL A 63 -16.09 -18.08 1.60
C VAL A 63 -16.09 -19.47 2.28
N GLY A 64 -16.88 -19.65 3.33
CA GLY A 64 -16.99 -20.90 4.08
C GLY A 64 -15.83 -21.17 5.03
N LEU A 65 -15.23 -20.13 5.61
CA LEU A 65 -14.25 -20.21 6.70
C LEU A 65 -14.93 -19.92 8.04
N LYS A 66 -14.27 -20.29 9.16
CA LYS A 66 -14.77 -20.03 10.52
C LYS A 66 -13.74 -19.22 11.30
N PRO A 67 -14.01 -17.98 11.72
CA PRO A 67 -13.07 -17.25 12.54
C PRO A 67 -13.08 -17.77 13.98
N LYS A 68 -11.90 -17.92 14.57
CA LYS A 68 -11.69 -18.09 16.00
C LYS A 68 -10.94 -16.89 16.53
N PHE A 69 -11.67 -15.97 17.16
CA PHE A 69 -11.10 -14.75 17.69
C PHE A 69 -10.28 -15.01 18.94
N VAL A 70 -9.07 -14.48 18.96
CA VAL A 70 -8.16 -14.49 20.12
C VAL A 70 -7.64 -13.09 20.37
N VAL A 71 -7.41 -12.73 21.62
CA VAL A 71 -6.80 -11.43 21.94
C VAL A 71 -5.38 -11.41 21.36
N ALA A 72 -5.03 -10.33 20.68
CA ALA A 72 -3.69 -10.07 20.15
C ALA A 72 -3.34 -8.59 20.34
N ASN A 73 -2.12 -8.32 20.80
CA ASN A 73 -1.59 -6.96 20.80
C ASN A 73 -0.92 -6.69 19.45
N PHE A 74 -1.36 -5.62 18.78
CA PHE A 74 -0.74 -5.11 17.55
C PHE A 74 -0.66 -3.58 17.59
N ASP A 75 -0.38 -3.05 18.77
CA ASP A 75 -0.17 -1.63 19.04
C ASP A 75 1.01 -1.10 18.24
N GLU A 76 2.08 -1.88 18.12
CA GLU A 76 3.22 -1.53 17.25
C GLU A 76 2.81 -1.44 15.78
N ALA A 77 1.89 -2.29 15.34
CA ALA A 77 1.32 -2.19 14.00
C ALA A 77 0.46 -0.93 13.87
N ALA A 78 -0.31 -0.57 14.91
CA ALA A 78 -1.05 0.68 14.95
C ALA A 78 -0.14 1.93 15.00
N LYS A 79 1.00 1.86 15.69
CA LYS A 79 2.08 2.88 15.70
C LYS A 79 2.69 3.03 14.32
N TYR A 80 3.10 1.92 13.71
CA TYR A 80 3.66 1.88 12.36
C TYR A 80 2.70 2.48 11.33
N ASN A 81 1.42 2.11 11.41
CA ASN A 81 0.36 2.62 10.55
C ASN A 81 -0.20 3.98 11.00
N LYS A 82 0.35 4.59 12.06
CA LYS A 82 -0.04 5.89 12.63
C LYS A 82 -1.55 6.06 12.72
N ARG A 83 -2.21 5.09 13.36
CA ARG A 83 -3.66 5.09 13.50
C ARG A 83 -4.12 4.76 14.90
N PHE A 84 -5.34 5.20 15.18
CA PHE A 84 -6.09 4.72 16.31
C PHE A 84 -6.53 3.29 16.04
N LEU A 85 -6.11 2.38 16.89
CA LEU A 85 -6.58 1.01 16.98
C LEU A 85 -7.78 0.99 17.92
N ARG A 86 -8.94 0.61 17.40
CA ARG A 86 -10.15 0.47 18.21
C ARG A 86 -10.22 -0.92 18.82
N LYS A 87 -10.75 -0.99 20.03
CA LYS A 87 -11.14 -2.24 20.65
C LYS A 87 -12.08 -3.02 19.71
N GLY A 88 -11.74 -4.29 19.49
CA GLY A 88 -12.48 -5.20 18.64
C GLY A 88 -12.06 -5.20 17.17
N GLU A 89 -11.12 -4.35 16.76
CA GLU A 89 -10.51 -4.46 15.43
C GLU A 89 -9.57 -5.67 15.37
N CYS A 90 -9.50 -6.28 14.18
CA CYS A 90 -8.76 -7.50 13.92
C CYS A 90 -7.37 -7.20 13.38
N ASN A 91 -6.40 -8.04 13.72
CA ASN A 91 -5.05 -7.99 13.18
C ASN A 91 -4.98 -8.68 11.82
N GLN A 92 -3.85 -8.55 11.14
CA GLN A 92 -3.52 -9.31 9.94
C GLN A 92 -3.35 -10.82 10.27
N ILE A 93 -3.68 -11.67 9.31
CA ILE A 93 -3.50 -13.12 9.39
C ILE A 93 -2.01 -13.48 9.24
N SER A 94 -1.48 -14.28 10.17
CA SER A 94 -0.17 -14.94 10.01
C SER A 94 -0.33 -16.33 9.40
N SER A 95 0.64 -16.76 8.59
CA SER A 95 0.78 -18.12 8.05
C SER A 95 1.17 -19.16 9.11
N ASP A 96 1.57 -18.75 10.30
CA ASP A 96 2.12 -19.65 11.33
C ASP A 96 1.05 -20.47 12.04
N GLN A 97 -0.22 -20.19 11.75
CA GLN A 97 -1.34 -21.01 12.17
C GLN A 97 -1.56 -22.13 11.15
N GLY A 98 -1.42 -23.39 11.55
CA GLY A 98 -1.29 -24.54 10.62
C GLY A 98 -2.43 -24.78 9.62
N SER A 99 -3.55 -24.03 9.69
CA SER A 99 -4.63 -24.07 8.70
C SER A 99 -4.47 -23.06 7.55
N VAL A 100 -3.51 -22.15 7.64
CA VAL A 100 -3.25 -21.09 6.66
C VAL A 100 -1.97 -21.41 5.90
N LYS A 101 -2.03 -21.29 4.57
CA LYS A 101 -0.85 -21.38 3.71
C LYS A 101 -0.78 -20.18 2.79
N TYR A 102 0.38 -19.54 2.75
CA TYR A 102 0.68 -18.53 1.74
C TYR A 102 1.15 -19.21 0.45
N TYR A 103 0.62 -18.77 -0.68
CA TYR A 103 1.04 -19.19 -2.02
C TYR A 103 1.59 -17.98 -2.75
N ASP A 104 2.81 -18.07 -3.26
CA ASP A 104 3.48 -16.97 -3.95
C ASP A 104 3.13 -16.93 -5.46
N THR A 105 3.60 -15.89 -6.14
CA THR A 105 3.39 -15.71 -7.58
C THR A 105 4.06 -16.76 -8.45
N LYS A 106 5.04 -17.52 -7.93
CA LYS A 106 5.71 -18.61 -8.65
C LYS A 106 4.87 -19.89 -8.60
N GLU A 107 4.13 -20.10 -7.51
CA GLU A 107 3.24 -21.26 -7.36
C GLU A 107 1.93 -21.06 -8.08
N VAL A 108 1.32 -19.87 -7.98
CA VAL A 108 -0.08 -19.64 -8.40
C VAL A 108 -0.31 -18.39 -9.24
N GLY A 109 0.74 -17.66 -9.62
CA GLY A 109 0.64 -16.45 -10.45
C GLY A 109 -0.16 -15.33 -9.77
N ASP A 110 -1.11 -14.75 -10.49
CA ASP A 110 -1.93 -13.64 -10.01
C ASP A 110 -2.85 -14.02 -8.84
N LYS A 111 -3.07 -15.31 -8.59
CA LYS A 111 -3.87 -15.83 -7.47
C LYS A 111 -3.08 -15.96 -6.17
N HIS A 112 -1.93 -15.32 -6.04
CA HIS A 112 -1.09 -15.38 -4.84
C HIS A 112 -1.82 -14.77 -3.63
N GLY A 113 -1.54 -15.28 -2.43
CA GLY A 113 -2.21 -14.85 -1.21
C GLY A 113 -2.29 -15.94 -0.15
N PHE A 114 -3.11 -15.69 0.87
CA PHE A 114 -3.36 -16.64 1.96
C PHE A 114 -4.57 -17.52 1.65
N TYR A 115 -4.41 -18.83 1.80
CA TYR A 115 -5.44 -19.82 1.53
C TYR A 115 -5.60 -20.82 2.67
N ALA A 116 -6.80 -21.36 2.80
CA ALA A 116 -7.11 -22.44 3.73
C ALA A 116 -8.11 -23.43 3.11
N ASP A 117 -8.22 -24.62 3.67
CA ASP A 117 -9.25 -25.58 3.24
C ASP A 117 -10.65 -25.04 3.59
N LYS A 118 -11.63 -25.28 2.71
CA LYS A 118 -13.01 -24.88 2.97
C LYS A 118 -13.52 -25.51 4.28
N GLY A 119 -14.12 -24.70 5.14
CA GLY A 119 -14.58 -25.10 6.47
C GLY A 119 -13.52 -25.01 7.58
N ALA A 120 -12.28 -24.65 7.23
CA ALA A 120 -11.20 -24.47 8.20
C ALA A 120 -11.54 -23.38 9.23
N THR A 121 -11.03 -23.59 10.44
CA THR A 121 -11.08 -22.59 11.50
C THR A 121 -9.80 -21.78 11.46
N ILE A 122 -9.93 -20.47 11.28
CA ILE A 122 -8.82 -19.53 11.17
C ILE A 122 -8.77 -18.71 12.45
N ILE A 123 -7.61 -18.69 13.10
CA ILE A 123 -7.35 -17.87 14.28
C ILE A 123 -7.14 -16.42 13.82
N VAL A 124 -7.97 -15.53 14.35
CA VAL A 124 -7.92 -14.09 14.05
C VAL A 124 -7.62 -13.34 15.33
N GLY A 125 -6.48 -12.67 15.38
CA GLY A 125 -6.13 -11.78 16.48
C GLY A 125 -7.05 -10.56 16.50
N TYR A 126 -7.48 -10.08 17.67
CA TYR A 126 -8.20 -8.81 17.81
C TYR A 126 -7.72 -8.03 19.02
N SER A 127 -7.85 -6.70 18.96
CA SER A 127 -7.47 -5.83 20.08
C SER A 127 -8.56 -5.83 21.15
N ASP A 128 -8.18 -6.04 22.40
CA ASP A 128 -9.11 -5.97 23.54
C ASP A 128 -9.22 -4.57 24.15
N HIS A 129 -8.44 -3.62 23.65
CA HIS A 129 -8.39 -2.24 24.11
C HIS A 129 -8.28 -1.25 22.94
N ASP A 130 -8.60 0.01 23.25
CA ASP A 130 -8.31 1.11 22.36
C ASP A 130 -6.84 1.50 22.53
N PHE A 131 -6.12 1.68 21.43
CA PHE A 131 -4.72 2.08 21.44
C PHE A 131 -4.48 3.18 20.41
N ASP A 132 -3.90 4.28 20.85
CA ASP A 132 -3.65 5.42 19.98
C ASP A 132 -2.23 5.36 19.42
N GLY A 133 -2.06 4.64 18.32
CA GLY A 133 -0.79 4.56 17.58
C GLY A 133 -0.36 5.87 16.93
N THR A 134 -1.15 6.94 17.04
CA THR A 134 -0.74 8.28 16.61
C THR A 134 0.06 9.03 17.67
N LYS A 135 0.04 8.55 18.92
CA LYS A 135 0.77 9.16 20.04
C LYS A 135 2.19 8.59 20.13
N ASN A 136 3.18 9.47 20.14
CA ASN A 136 4.53 9.11 20.60
C ASN A 136 4.49 8.89 22.10
N GLU A 137 5.13 7.81 22.59
CA GLU A 137 5.28 7.59 24.03
C GLU A 137 6.07 8.74 24.66
N THR A 138 5.33 9.66 25.26
CA THR A 138 5.78 10.40 26.43
C THR A 138 5.07 9.73 27.60
N SER A 139 5.85 9.02 28.41
CA SER A 139 5.44 8.40 29.68
C SER A 139 4.35 9.20 30.40
N SER A 140 3.26 8.53 30.75
CA SER A 140 2.54 8.75 32.02
C SER A 140 1.40 7.73 32.17
N THR A 141 1.61 6.76 33.06
CA THR A 141 0.52 6.12 33.79
C THR A 141 0.82 6.29 35.29
N GLU A 142 0.20 7.29 35.90
CA GLU A 142 -0.23 7.27 37.31
C GLU A 142 -1.27 6.12 37.45
N GLU A 143 -1.47 5.38 38.53
CA GLU A 143 -1.13 5.51 39.94
C GLU A 143 -1.39 4.14 40.61
N SER A 144 -0.53 3.70 41.53
CA SER A 144 -0.93 2.83 42.66
C SER A 144 0.14 2.85 43.75
N SER A 145 -0.14 3.65 44.79
CA SER A 145 0.22 3.52 46.20
C SER A 145 1.48 2.73 46.58
N SER A 146 2.50 3.41 47.12
CA SER A 146 2.93 3.30 48.54
C SER A 146 4.25 4.06 48.78
N THR A 147 4.25 4.89 49.82
CA THR A 147 5.35 5.52 50.55
C THR A 147 6.71 4.79 50.52
N VAL A 148 7.81 5.52 50.27
CA VAL A 148 8.85 5.87 51.27
C VAL A 148 9.92 6.83 50.72
N THR A 149 10.28 7.74 51.62
CA THR A 149 11.34 8.77 51.67
C THR A 149 12.70 8.42 51.06
N SER A 150 13.33 9.38 50.35
CA SER A 150 14.61 10.02 50.73
C SER A 150 15.25 10.81 49.56
N SER A 151 15.56 12.09 49.83
CA SER A 151 16.74 12.91 49.41
C SER A 151 17.54 12.45 48.18
N SER A 152 17.93 13.29 47.21
CA SER A 152 18.65 14.56 47.37
C SER A 152 18.93 15.24 46.01
N SER A 153 19.06 16.57 46.08
CA SER A 153 20.00 17.46 45.37
C SER A 153 19.81 17.87 43.89
N THR A 154 19.68 19.20 43.72
CA THR A 154 20.38 20.11 42.76
C THR A 154 19.99 20.03 41.27
N SER A 155 19.76 21.11 40.50
CA SER A 155 19.85 22.56 40.67
C SER A 155 19.00 23.23 39.57
N ALA A 156 18.50 24.44 39.84
CA ALA A 156 17.78 25.28 38.89
C ALA A 156 18.74 26.13 38.03
N GLU A 157 18.41 26.30 36.74
CA GLU A 157 18.73 27.44 35.85
C GLU A 157 18.11 27.09 34.47
N LYS A 158 16.90 27.56 34.14
CA LYS A 158 16.53 28.82 33.45
C LYS A 158 17.25 29.01 32.10
N GLU A 159 16.59 28.58 31.03
CA GLU A 159 16.85 29.09 29.67
C GLU A 159 15.55 29.49 28.96
N GLU A 160 15.71 30.51 28.11
CA GLU A 160 14.71 31.45 27.61
C GLU A 160 13.68 30.89 26.64
N ILE A 161 12.47 31.44 26.79
CA ILE A 161 11.42 31.45 25.78
C ILE A 161 11.83 32.44 24.68
N ALA A 162 12.22 31.92 23.51
CA ALA A 162 12.41 32.72 22.30
C ALA A 162 11.22 32.51 21.35
N THR A 163 10.18 33.31 21.58
CA THR A 163 9.08 33.57 20.64
C THR A 163 9.66 34.04 19.30
N SER A 164 9.57 33.20 18.26
CA SER A 164 9.97 33.56 16.91
C SER A 164 8.77 33.80 16.01
N GLN A 165 8.77 35.00 15.44
CA GLN A 165 7.69 35.70 14.77
C GLN A 165 7.09 34.96 13.58
N GLU A 166 5.76 35.04 13.52
CA GLU A 166 4.87 34.70 12.43
C GLU A 166 5.18 35.57 11.20
N SER A 167 5.91 35.00 10.24
CA SER A 167 6.03 35.58 8.90
C SER A 167 4.82 35.14 8.10
N GLN A 168 4.07 36.11 7.55
CA GLN A 168 2.92 35.88 6.69
C GLN A 168 3.31 34.92 5.55
N SER A 169 2.84 33.67 5.63
CA SER A 169 3.18 32.63 4.67
C SER A 169 2.40 32.86 3.38
N LEU A 170 3.12 33.11 2.29
CA LEU A 170 2.61 32.84 0.94
C LEU A 170 2.05 31.40 0.91
N ALA A 171 0.91 31.20 0.25
CA ALA A 171 0.31 29.88 0.10
C ALA A 171 1.35 28.92 -0.50
N PHE A 172 1.49 27.74 0.09
CA PHE A 172 2.44 26.74 -0.37
C PHE A 172 1.98 26.19 -1.73
N GLU A 173 2.79 26.41 -2.75
CA GLU A 173 2.58 25.86 -4.09
C GLU A 173 3.78 24.97 -4.46
N PRO A 174 3.61 23.64 -4.56
CA PRO A 174 4.71 22.75 -4.87
C PRO A 174 5.16 22.94 -6.32
N LYS A 175 6.45 23.23 -6.52
CA LYS A 175 7.05 23.39 -7.86
C LYS A 175 7.40 22.06 -8.52
N ASP A 176 7.65 21.05 -7.70
CA ASP A 176 7.97 19.68 -8.08
C ASP A 176 7.62 18.74 -6.92
N VAL A 177 7.85 17.45 -7.12
CA VAL A 177 7.64 16.40 -6.09
C VAL A 177 8.96 15.91 -5.50
N SER A 178 10.05 16.67 -5.62
CA SER A 178 11.35 16.26 -5.08
C SER A 178 11.35 16.17 -3.56
N ASP A 179 12.29 15.41 -3.00
CA ASP A 179 12.49 15.33 -1.54
C ASP A 179 12.59 16.70 -0.88
N GLN A 180 13.29 17.62 -1.52
CA GLN A 180 13.49 18.96 -0.99
C GLN A 180 12.16 19.70 -0.89
N THR A 181 11.33 19.63 -1.92
CA THR A 181 10.01 20.28 -1.92
C THR A 181 9.06 19.60 -0.95
N ILE A 182 9.03 18.28 -0.87
CA ILE A 182 8.24 17.55 0.13
C ILE A 182 8.68 17.91 1.56
N LYS A 183 9.98 17.92 1.85
CA LYS A 183 10.52 18.30 3.17
C LYS A 183 10.22 19.75 3.54
N SER A 184 9.87 20.60 2.58
CA SER A 184 9.60 22.02 2.82
C SER A 184 8.20 22.31 3.37
N ILE A 185 7.26 21.36 3.33
CA ILE A 185 5.90 21.53 3.86
C ILE A 185 5.91 21.92 5.34
N LYS A 186 4.96 22.74 5.77
CA LYS A 186 4.88 23.24 7.15
C LYS A 186 3.50 23.03 7.77
N THR A 187 2.45 23.05 6.97
CA THR A 187 1.06 22.97 7.44
C THR A 187 0.33 21.74 6.90
N TYR A 188 -0.83 21.40 7.49
CA TYR A 188 -1.68 20.32 6.97
C TYR A 188 -2.25 20.66 5.58
N GLN A 189 -2.49 21.94 5.31
CA GLN A 189 -2.82 22.41 3.97
C GLN A 189 -1.68 22.17 2.98
N ASP A 190 -0.43 22.43 3.37
CA ASP A 190 0.75 22.14 2.54
C ASP A 190 0.88 20.64 2.27
N TYR A 191 0.62 19.81 3.27
CA TYR A 191 0.60 18.34 3.15
C TYR A 191 -0.43 17.86 2.13
N LEU A 192 -1.69 18.29 2.25
CA LEU A 192 -2.75 17.92 1.30
C LEU A 192 -2.42 18.41 -0.11
N THR A 193 -1.89 19.62 -0.23
CA THR A 193 -1.46 20.19 -1.51
C THR A 193 -0.34 19.36 -2.13
N MET A 194 0.65 18.93 -1.33
CA MET A 194 1.73 18.07 -1.80
C MET A 194 1.26 16.67 -2.17
N TYR A 195 0.35 16.08 -1.39
CA TYR A 195 -0.23 14.76 -1.67
C TYR A 195 -0.93 14.76 -3.04
N GLN A 196 -1.78 15.76 -3.29
CA GLN A 196 -2.42 15.91 -4.61
C GLN A 196 -1.40 16.16 -5.72
N ALA A 197 -0.35 16.95 -5.47
CA ALA A 197 0.70 17.21 -6.46
C ALA A 197 1.44 15.92 -6.86
N ILE A 198 1.68 15.02 -5.92
CA ILE A 198 2.28 13.70 -6.19
C ILE A 198 1.37 12.85 -7.09
N ILE A 199 0.07 12.79 -6.78
CA ILE A 199 -0.91 12.07 -7.61
C ILE A 199 -0.93 12.65 -9.03
N ASN A 200 -1.00 13.98 -9.14
CA ASN A 200 -1.04 14.66 -10.43
C ASN A 200 0.24 14.40 -11.25
N ASN A 201 1.40 14.43 -10.61
CA ASN A 201 2.67 14.13 -11.27
C ASN A 201 2.72 12.69 -11.76
N TYR A 202 2.29 11.72 -10.95
CA TYR A 202 2.19 10.32 -11.35
C TYR A 202 1.31 10.16 -12.60
N PHE A 203 0.10 10.73 -12.62
CA PHE A 203 -0.78 10.61 -13.77
C PHE A 203 -0.25 11.31 -15.02
N SER A 204 0.42 12.45 -14.87
CA SER A 204 1.10 13.12 -15.98
C SER A 204 2.19 12.22 -16.59
N ASP A 205 3.04 11.62 -15.74
CA ASP A 205 4.12 10.74 -16.18
C ASP A 205 3.55 9.46 -16.81
N TYR A 206 2.58 8.83 -16.15
CA TYR A 206 1.89 7.64 -16.63
C TYR A 206 1.23 7.87 -17.99
N GLU A 207 0.44 8.93 -18.14
CA GLU A 207 -0.21 9.28 -19.41
C GLU A 207 0.83 9.52 -20.51
N SER A 208 1.91 10.25 -20.20
CA SER A 208 2.96 10.53 -21.17
C SER A 208 3.62 9.27 -21.73
N LEU A 209 3.69 8.20 -20.94
CA LEU A 209 4.27 6.91 -21.33
C LEU A 209 3.34 6.11 -22.25
N ILE A 210 2.03 6.17 -22.01
CA ILE A 210 1.08 5.29 -22.70
C ILE A 210 0.27 5.98 -23.79
N LYS A 211 0.11 7.31 -23.80
CA LYS A 211 -0.83 8.03 -24.68
C LYS A 211 -0.69 7.74 -26.17
N ASP A 212 0.53 7.46 -26.62
CA ASP A 212 0.86 7.17 -28.03
C ASP A 212 0.97 5.65 -28.29
N THR A 213 0.57 4.83 -27.33
CA THR A 213 0.59 3.36 -27.39
C THR A 213 -0.82 2.80 -27.51
N VAL A 214 -0.93 1.53 -27.92
CA VAL A 214 -2.21 0.80 -27.99
C VAL A 214 -2.85 0.58 -26.60
N LEU A 215 -2.10 0.82 -25.51
CA LEU A 215 -2.59 0.65 -24.14
C LEU A 215 -3.39 1.84 -23.64
N TYR A 216 -3.36 2.99 -24.32
CA TYR A 216 -4.11 4.16 -23.89
C TYR A 216 -5.58 4.04 -24.22
N ASP A 217 -6.40 4.08 -23.18
CA ASP A 217 -7.84 4.24 -23.25
C ASP A 217 -8.26 5.39 -22.31
N GLN A 218 -8.85 6.43 -22.89
CA GLN A 218 -9.23 7.64 -22.16
C GLN A 218 -10.17 7.33 -21.00
N ALA A 219 -11.16 6.45 -21.21
CA ALA A 219 -12.16 6.14 -20.20
C ALA A 219 -11.55 5.40 -19.00
N SER A 220 -10.68 4.42 -19.26
CA SER A 220 -9.95 3.68 -18.24
C SER A 220 -8.98 4.57 -17.47
N PHE A 221 -8.31 5.49 -18.17
CA PHE A 221 -7.41 6.47 -17.54
C PHE A 221 -8.18 7.42 -16.60
N GLU A 222 -9.31 7.96 -17.04
CA GLU A 222 -10.16 8.81 -16.19
C GLU A 222 -10.74 8.05 -15.00
N GLU A 223 -11.13 6.78 -15.17
CA GLU A 223 -11.65 5.97 -14.07
C GLU A 223 -10.56 5.68 -13.02
N GLN A 224 -9.33 5.40 -13.46
CA GLN A 224 -8.21 5.26 -12.54
C GLN A 224 -7.96 6.57 -11.78
N LYS A 225 -8.01 7.72 -12.47
CA LYS A 225 -7.86 9.04 -11.82
C LYS A 225 -8.91 9.27 -10.73
N LYS A 226 -10.17 8.90 -10.95
CA LYS A 226 -11.22 9.01 -9.92
C LYS A 226 -10.94 8.20 -8.67
N GLN A 227 -10.34 7.01 -8.78
CA GLN A 227 -10.00 6.19 -7.61
C GLN A 227 -8.95 6.86 -6.72
N TYR A 228 -7.98 7.55 -7.34
CA TYR A 228 -6.97 8.32 -6.63
C TYR A 228 -7.54 9.63 -6.08
N ASP A 229 -8.43 10.30 -6.80
CA ASP A 229 -9.15 11.47 -6.29
C ASP A 229 -10.01 11.10 -5.08
N ALA A 230 -10.65 9.93 -5.08
CA ALA A 230 -11.37 9.42 -3.91
C ALA A 230 -10.44 9.17 -2.71
N SER A 231 -9.23 8.66 -2.97
CA SER A 231 -8.19 8.48 -1.93
C SER A 231 -7.71 9.82 -1.37
N PHE A 232 -7.56 10.84 -2.22
CA PHE A 232 -7.27 12.20 -1.78
C PHE A 232 -8.41 12.80 -0.94
N GLU A 233 -9.66 12.63 -1.35
CA GLU A 233 -10.80 13.13 -0.56
C GLU A 233 -10.86 12.48 0.83
N GLU A 234 -10.43 11.23 0.97
CA GLU A 234 -10.31 10.59 2.29
C GLU A 234 -9.18 11.21 3.13
N GLN A 235 -8.01 11.49 2.54
CA GLN A 235 -6.95 12.25 3.20
C GLN A 235 -7.44 13.65 3.61
N LYS A 236 -8.18 14.31 2.73
CA LYS A 236 -8.74 15.64 2.96
C LYS A 236 -9.74 15.63 4.12
N LYS A 237 -10.68 14.68 4.19
CA LYS A 237 -11.58 14.56 5.36
C LYS A 237 -10.84 14.46 6.68
N GLN A 238 -9.71 13.74 6.71
CA GLN A 238 -8.92 13.56 7.92
C GLN A 238 -8.21 14.85 8.32
N TYR A 239 -7.63 15.57 7.35
CA TYR A 239 -6.68 16.65 7.63
C TYR A 239 -7.17 18.09 7.35
N GLU A 240 -8.23 18.28 6.56
CA GLU A 240 -8.73 19.60 6.13
C GLU A 240 -9.13 20.48 7.32
N GLN A 241 -9.73 19.90 8.35
CA GLN A 241 -10.09 20.59 9.59
C GLN A 241 -8.90 21.24 10.33
N TYR A 242 -7.67 20.81 10.03
CA TYR A 242 -6.46 21.39 10.59
C TYR A 242 -5.88 22.52 9.73
N GLY A 243 -6.24 22.61 8.44
CA GLY A 243 -5.90 23.71 7.55
C GLY A 243 -4.45 24.19 7.68
N ASN A 244 -4.26 25.49 7.95
CA ASN A 244 -2.94 26.12 8.08
C ASN A 244 -2.23 25.85 9.42
N LYS A 245 -2.75 24.95 10.27
CA LYS A 245 -2.03 24.54 11.48
C LYS A 245 -0.72 23.85 11.10
N ARG A 246 0.31 24.07 11.91
CA ARG A 246 1.62 23.42 11.72
C ARG A 246 1.48 21.91 11.83
N LEU A 247 2.21 21.20 10.97
CA LEU A 247 2.30 19.74 11.00
C LEU A 247 2.89 19.28 12.33
N VAL A 248 2.17 18.41 13.01
CA VAL A 248 2.68 17.65 14.14
C VAL A 248 3.18 16.32 13.60
N GLY A 249 4.41 15.93 13.93
CA GLY A 249 5.05 14.76 13.31
C GLY A 249 5.41 14.98 11.85
N LYS A 250 5.91 16.19 11.50
CA LYS A 250 6.27 16.59 10.13
C LYS A 250 7.12 15.53 9.41
N ASP A 251 8.19 15.03 10.03
CA ASP A 251 9.09 14.05 9.41
C ASP A 251 8.33 12.79 8.99
N SER A 252 7.41 12.36 9.84
CA SER A 252 6.55 11.20 9.59
C SER A 252 5.58 11.35 8.44
N LEU A 253 5.07 12.56 8.19
CA LEU A 253 4.20 12.86 7.04
C LEU A 253 5.01 13.11 5.77
N VAL A 254 6.19 13.71 5.91
CA VAL A 254 7.18 13.87 4.83
C VAL A 254 7.64 12.51 4.31
N ASP A 255 7.98 11.57 5.21
CA ASP A 255 8.42 10.22 4.86
C ASP A 255 7.31 9.43 4.16
N PHE A 256 6.06 9.60 4.60
CA PHE A 256 4.90 9.01 3.92
C PHE A 256 4.76 9.56 2.50
N LEU A 257 4.81 10.88 2.31
CA LEU A 257 4.72 11.51 0.99
C LEU A 257 5.86 11.06 0.07
N ILE A 258 7.09 10.97 0.60
CA ILE A 258 8.26 10.44 -0.12
C ILE A 258 8.02 9.00 -0.55
N SER A 259 7.61 8.13 0.38
CA SER A 259 7.39 6.70 0.10
C SER A 259 6.25 6.48 -0.89
N TYR A 260 5.16 7.26 -0.76
CA TYR A 260 4.02 7.21 -1.65
C TYR A 260 4.41 7.65 -3.07
N ARG A 261 5.11 8.78 -3.21
CA ARG A 261 5.68 9.22 -4.49
C ARG A 261 6.60 8.17 -5.10
N ASP A 262 7.50 7.59 -4.31
CA ASP A 262 8.47 6.60 -4.80
C ASP A 262 7.78 5.31 -5.26
N SER A 263 6.73 4.89 -4.55
CA SER A 263 5.89 3.76 -4.95
C SER A 263 5.21 4.01 -6.30
N LEU A 264 4.58 5.17 -6.48
CA LEU A 264 3.95 5.55 -7.75
C LEU A 264 4.97 5.69 -8.88
N LYS A 265 6.13 6.28 -8.59
CA LYS A 265 7.23 6.38 -9.55
C LYS A 265 7.75 5.00 -9.97
N ASN A 266 7.80 4.04 -9.06
CA ASN A 266 8.20 2.67 -9.38
C ASN A 266 7.22 2.01 -10.37
N ILE A 267 5.91 2.28 -10.24
CA ILE A 267 4.90 1.84 -11.21
C ILE A 267 5.21 2.40 -12.60
N THR A 268 5.42 3.72 -12.73
CA THR A 268 5.73 4.35 -14.02
C THR A 268 7.07 3.90 -14.58
N ASP A 269 8.10 3.74 -13.75
CA ASP A 269 9.43 3.30 -14.17
C ASP A 269 9.40 1.85 -14.68
N ASN A 270 8.62 0.96 -14.04
CA ASN A 270 8.46 -0.42 -14.52
C ASN A 270 7.61 -0.49 -15.79
N LEU A 271 6.56 0.33 -15.88
CA LEU A 271 5.78 0.44 -17.12
C LEU A 271 6.66 0.91 -18.27
N ALA A 272 7.46 1.96 -18.08
CA ALA A 272 8.39 2.46 -19.08
C ALA A 272 9.37 1.38 -19.56
N LYS A 273 9.90 0.55 -18.65
CA LYS A 273 10.77 -0.58 -19.01
C LYS A 273 10.03 -1.67 -19.80
N SER A 274 8.75 -1.91 -19.51
CA SER A 274 7.96 -2.92 -20.21
C SER A 274 7.55 -2.52 -21.63
N LEU A 275 7.61 -1.22 -21.94
CA LEU A 275 7.26 -0.67 -23.26
C LEU A 275 8.47 -0.58 -24.22
N GLN A 276 9.68 -0.88 -23.73
CA GLN A 276 10.93 -0.91 -24.52
C GLN A 276 11.21 -2.32 -25.04
#